data_AF-K2FR99-F1
#
_entry.id   AF-K2FR99-F1
#
_cell.length_a   1.000
_cell.length_b   1.000
_cell.length_c   1.000
_cell.angle_alpha   90.00
_cell.angle_beta   90.00
_cell.angle_gamma   90.00
#
_symmetry.space_group_name_H-M   'P 1'
#
loop_
_entity.id
_entity.type
_entity.pdbx_description
1 polymer ?
#
loop_
_entity_poly.entity_id
_entity_poly.type
_entity_poly.pdbx_seq_one_letter_code
_entity_poly.pdbx_strand_id
1 'polypeptide(L)'
;MKLKESAFANASGLLGAIYFVGCFVVASWLPGLYKSVAESWMHMLDLSGVWKSAPEGFLLGLVSFTVVSWLTGWLFAWLYNRFTK
;
A
#
# COMPACT_ATOMS: atom_id res chain seq x y z
N MET A 1 26.18 -0.84 -8.14
CA MET A 1 25.99 -1.67 -6.91
C MET A 1 24.73 -2.49 -7.07
N LYS A 2 24.69 -3.74 -6.60
CA LYS A 2 23.47 -4.58 -6.63
C LYS A 2 22.65 -4.39 -5.35
N LEU A 3 21.33 -4.33 -5.50
CA LEU A 3 20.40 -4.38 -4.37
C LEU A 3 20.24 -5.82 -3.89
N LYS A 4 20.11 -6.03 -2.57
CA LYS A 4 19.73 -7.33 -2.01
C LYS A 4 18.21 -7.45 -2.05
N GLU A 5 17.68 -8.34 -2.88
CA GLU A 5 16.24 -8.46 -3.15
C GLU A 5 15.45 -8.76 -1.88
N SER A 6 15.93 -9.65 -1.02
CA SER A 6 15.26 -10.00 0.24
C SER A 6 15.21 -8.83 1.24
N ALA A 7 16.29 -8.04 1.32
CA ALA A 7 16.32 -6.88 2.19
C ALA A 7 15.35 -5.80 1.71
N PHE A 8 15.30 -5.57 0.39
CA PHE A 8 14.38 -4.60 -0.21
C PHE A 8 12.92 -5.03 -0.04
N ALA A 9 12.63 -6.31 -0.28
CA ALA A 9 11.30 -6.88 -0.08
C ALA A 9 10.82 -6.73 1.37
N ASN A 10 11.65 -7.11 2.35
CA ASN A 10 11.31 -6.98 3.78
C ASN A 10 11.07 -5.53 4.18
N ALA A 11 11.92 -4.60 3.73
CA ALA A 11 11.75 -3.18 4.00
C ALA A 11 10.44 -2.63 3.38
N SER A 12 10.15 -2.96 2.12
CA SER A 12 8.92 -2.56 1.44
C SER A 12 7.67 -3.17 2.07
N GLY A 13 7.72 -4.44 2.48
CA GLY A 13 6.61 -5.11 3.19
C GLY A 13 6.31 -4.44 4.53
N LEU A 14 7.33 -4.21 5.36
CA LEU A 14 7.17 -3.53 6.65
C LEU A 14 6.66 -2.09 6.46
N LEU A 15 7.22 -1.35 5.50
CA LEU A 15 6.76 0.00 5.20
C LEU A 15 5.30 0.00 4.72
N GLY A 16 4.93 -0.97 3.88
CA GLY A 16 3.56 -1.17 3.43
C GLY A 16 2.60 -1.42 4.60
N ALA A 17 2.97 -2.29 5.55
CA ALA A 17 2.18 -2.54 6.75
C ALA A 17 1.97 -1.28 7.59
N ILE A 18 3.05 -0.52 7.86
CA ILE A 18 3.00 0.74 8.61
C ILE A 18 2.11 1.75 7.88
N TYR A 19 2.27 1.86 6.56
CA TYR A 19 1.50 2.75 5.72
C TYR A 19 0.00 2.42 5.77
N PHE A 20 -0.36 1.14 5.66
CA PHE A 20 -1.73 0.68 5.77
C PHE A 20 -2.37 1.05 7.12
N VAL A 21 -1.64 0.85 8.23
CA VAL A 21 -2.14 1.23 9.56
C VAL A 21 -2.37 2.74 9.64
N GLY A 22 -1.44 3.55 9.11
CA GLY A 22 -1.62 5.00 9.01
C GLY A 22 -2.87 5.38 8.21
N CYS A 23 -3.07 4.77 7.05
CA CYS A 23 -4.29 4.95 6.24
C CYS A 23 -5.56 4.58 7.01
N PHE A 24 -5.55 3.48 7.77
CA PHE A 24 -6.70 3.05 8.57
C PHE A 24 -7.04 4.05 9.68
N VAL A 25 -6.03 4.62 10.33
CA VAL A 25 -6.22 5.68 11.33
C VAL A 25 -6.82 6.92 10.66
N VAL A 26 -6.27 7.40 9.54
CA VAL A 26 -6.83 8.55 8.83
C VAL A 26 -8.26 8.29 8.36
N ALA A 27 -8.55 7.10 7.82
CA ALA A 27 -9.90 6.71 7.41
C ALA A 27 -10.91 6.70 8.57
N SER A 28 -10.47 6.35 9.78
CA SER A 28 -11.33 6.28 10.97
C SER A 28 -11.61 7.65 11.59
N TRP A 29 -10.64 8.58 11.54
CA TRP A 29 -10.73 9.88 12.24
C TRP A 29 -11.02 11.05 11.30
N LEU A 30 -10.57 10.98 10.05
CA LEU A 30 -10.67 12.04 9.04
C LEU A 30 -11.17 11.45 7.70
N PRO A 31 -12.37 10.84 7.67
CA PRO A 31 -12.87 10.09 6.51
C PRO A 31 -13.00 10.93 5.22
N GLY A 32 -13.30 12.23 5.35
CA GLY A 32 -13.35 13.15 4.20
C GLY A 32 -11.99 13.31 3.52
N LEU A 33 -10.91 13.48 4.30
CA LEU A 33 -9.55 13.56 3.77
C LEU A 33 -9.15 12.23 3.12
N TYR A 34 -9.42 11.11 3.79
CA TYR A 34 -9.11 9.79 3.25
C TYR A 34 -9.81 9.55 1.91
N LYS A 35 -11.09 9.91 1.80
CA LYS A 35 -11.88 9.79 0.58
C LYS A 35 -11.25 10.58 -0.58
N SER A 36 -10.91 11.86 -0.37
CA SER A 36 -10.30 12.68 -1.42
C SER A 36 -8.96 12.13 -1.90
N VAL A 37 -8.14 11.60 -0.99
CA VAL A 37 -6.87 10.96 -1.35
C VAL A 37 -7.12 9.67 -2.14
N ALA A 38 -8.05 8.82 -1.68
CA ALA A 38 -8.37 7.57 -2.35
C ALA A 38 -8.89 7.79 -3.78
N GLU A 39 -9.79 8.75 -3.99
CA GLU A 39 -10.28 9.15 -5.33
C GLU A 39 -9.16 9.65 -6.25
N SER A 40 -8.12 10.30 -5.70
CA SER A 40 -7.00 10.82 -6.49
C SER A 40 -6.02 9.75 -6.98
N TRP A 41 -5.92 8.62 -6.28
CA TRP A 41 -4.94 7.56 -6.58
C TRP A 41 -5.56 6.38 -7.32
N MET A 42 -6.83 6.08 -7.05
CA MET A 42 -7.51 4.91 -7.60
C MET A 42 -8.26 5.29 -8.86
N HIS A 43 -7.77 4.81 -9.99
CA HIS A 43 -8.42 4.99 -11.28
C HIS A 43 -9.75 4.20 -11.32
N MET A 44 -10.76 4.76 -11.98
CA MET A 44 -12.09 4.15 -12.21
C MET A 44 -12.95 3.89 -10.95
N LEU A 45 -12.55 4.39 -9.78
CA LEU A 45 -13.42 4.40 -8.60
C LEU A 45 -14.18 5.72 -8.51
N ASP A 46 -15.50 5.66 -8.67
CA ASP A 46 -16.39 6.76 -8.28
C ASP A 46 -16.84 6.54 -6.83
N LEU A 47 -16.19 7.25 -5.91
CA LEU A 47 -16.53 7.19 -4.49
C LEU A 47 -17.54 8.28 -4.10
N SER A 48 -18.05 9.08 -5.04
CA SER A 48 -19.07 10.11 -4.77
C SER A 48 -20.41 9.52 -4.29
N GLY A 49 -20.66 8.24 -4.58
CA GLY A 49 -21.81 7.46 -4.12
C GLY A 49 -21.71 6.89 -2.70
N VAL A 50 -22.20 5.66 -2.50
CA VAL A 50 -22.28 5.00 -1.18
C VAL A 50 -20.88 4.66 -0.65
N TRP A 51 -20.41 5.46 0.30
CA TRP A 51 -19.23 5.19 1.11
C TRP A 51 -19.63 4.49 2.42
N LYS A 52 -18.79 3.58 2.91
CA LYS A 52 -19.05 2.87 4.17
C LYS A 52 -18.90 3.85 5.35
N SER A 53 -19.73 3.69 6.38
CA SER A 53 -19.70 4.55 7.58
C SER A 53 -18.49 4.30 8.48
N ALA A 54 -17.85 3.13 8.37
CA ALA A 54 -16.65 2.76 9.11
C ALA A 54 -15.70 1.89 8.27
N PRO A 55 -14.38 1.94 8.53
CA PRO A 55 -13.43 1.00 7.94
C PRO A 55 -13.71 -0.45 8.36
N GLU A 56 -13.64 -1.39 7.41
CA GLU A 56 -13.80 -2.83 7.66
C GLU A 56 -12.71 -3.64 6.93
N GLY A 57 -12.63 -4.93 7.21
CA GLY A 57 -11.66 -5.82 6.55
C GLY A 57 -10.20 -5.52 6.89
N PHE A 58 -9.94 -4.97 8.08
CA PHE A 58 -8.60 -4.54 8.52
C PHE A 58 -7.52 -5.61 8.30
N LEU A 59 -7.75 -6.84 8.75
CA LEU A 59 -6.78 -7.93 8.62
C LEU A 59 -6.52 -8.31 7.17
N LEU A 60 -7.57 -8.39 6.35
CA LEU A 60 -7.43 -8.72 4.93
C LEU A 60 -6.65 -7.61 4.20
N GLY A 61 -6.98 -6.35 4.45
CA GLY A 61 -6.28 -5.19 3.90
C GLY A 61 -4.82 -5.13 4.34
N LEU A 62 -4.54 -5.30 5.63
CA LEU A 62 -3.18 -5.28 6.17
C LEU A 62 -2.31 -6.37 5.56
N VAL A 63 -2.80 -7.62 5.57
CA VAL A 63 -2.05 -8.76 5.03
C VAL A 63 -1.84 -8.61 3.53
N SER A 64 -2.91 -8.33 2.77
CA SER A 64 -2.81 -8.20 1.31
C SER A 64 -1.88 -7.05 0.90
N PHE A 65 -1.99 -5.87 1.52
CA PHE A 65 -1.16 -4.73 1.19
C PHE A 65 0.31 -4.94 1.59
N THR A 66 0.57 -5.60 2.72
CA THR A 66 1.92 -6.00 3.13
C THR A 66 2.55 -6.95 2.13
N VAL A 67 1.83 -8.00 1.72
CA VAL A 67 2.32 -9.01 0.77
C VAL A 67 2.57 -8.38 -0.60
N VAL A 68 1.65 -7.57 -1.11
CA VAL A 68 1.83 -6.87 -2.39
C VAL A 68 3.04 -5.93 -2.31
N SER A 69 3.17 -5.13 -1.25
CA SER A 69 4.30 -4.23 -1.07
C SER A 69 5.64 -4.98 -0.99
N TRP A 70 5.68 -6.13 -0.31
CA TRP A 70 6.85 -7.00 -0.26
C TRP A 70 7.22 -7.53 -1.65
N LEU A 71 6.24 -8.05 -2.40
CA LEU A 71 6.43 -8.56 -3.76
C LEU A 71 6.91 -7.46 -4.72
N THR A 72 6.33 -6.26 -4.63
CA THR A 72 6.77 -5.11 -5.41
C THR A 72 8.20 -4.71 -5.07
N GLY A 73 8.59 -4.69 -3.79
CA GLY A 73 9.97 -4.40 -3.38
C GLY A 73 10.97 -5.43 -3.90
N TRP A 74 10.63 -6.72 -3.82
CA TRP A 74 11.42 -7.80 -4.41
C TRP A 74 11.60 -7.60 -5.92
N LEU A 75 10.48 -7.39 -6.64
CA LEU A 75 10.48 -7.26 -8.09
C LEU A 75 11.27 -6.02 -8.54
N PHE A 76 11.13 -4.90 -7.82
CA PHE A 76 11.89 -3.69 -8.07
C PHE A 76 13.39 -3.95 -7.97
N ALA A 77 13.85 -4.57 -6.88
CA ALA A 77 15.27 -4.87 -6.70
C ALA A 77 15.81 -5.81 -7.78
N TRP A 78 15.02 -6.82 -8.18
CA TRP A 78 15.37 -7.72 -9.26
C TRP A 78 15.49 -7.01 -10.61
N LEU A 79 14.51 -6.17 -10.97
CA LEU A 79 14.51 -5.39 -12.21
C LEU A 79 15.67 -4.40 -12.24
N TYR A 80 15.91 -3.69 -11.13
CA TYR A 80 17.04 -2.78 -10.99
C TYR A 80 18.35 -3.52 -11.27
N ASN A 81 18.59 -4.65 -10.59
CA ASN A 81 19.79 -5.47 -10.79
C ASN A 81 19.92 -6.01 -12.23
N ARG A 82 18.80 -6.20 -12.95
CA ARG A 82 18.78 -6.65 -14.34
C ARG A 82 19.17 -5.57 -15.33
N PHE A 83 18.77 -4.32 -15.07
CA PHE A 83 18.98 -3.16 -15.94
C PHE A 83 20.25 -2.38 -15.63
N THR A 84 20.73 -2.39 -14.38
CA THR A 84 22.02 -1.77 -14.01
C THR A 84 23.21 -2.70 -14.23
N LYS A 85 23.09 -3.63 -15.17
CA LYS A 85 24.21 -4.46 -15.63
C LYS A 85 25.16 -3.65 -16.49
#